data_AF-A0AAD3UPE4-F1
#
_entry.id   AF-A0AAD3UPE4-F1
#
_cell.length_a   1.000
_cell.length_b   1.000
_cell.length_c   1.000
_cell.angle_alpha   90.00
_cell.angle_beta   90.00
_cell.angle_gamma   90.00
#
_symmetry.space_group_name_H-M   'P 1'
#
loop_
_entity.id
_entity.type
_entity.pdbx_description
1 polymer ?
#
loop_
_entity_poly.entity_id
_entity_poly.type
_entity_poly.pdbx_seq_one_letter_code
_entity_poly.pdbx_strand_id
1 'polypeptide(L)'
;MKLTLDSLKKVGAFTGRPVEKEIEWKQGDEDYKATVFVRPPGYHVAMQGIQAAAGKVDGVAAYIAAAICDENGKPVFTPEDITGEADPELGPLDGPLTVALLVAIQEVNELGKVKSSAQKTNSGAN
;
A
#
# COMPACT_ATOMS: atom_id res chain seq x y z
N MET A 1 -29.16 6.14 4.14
CA MET A 1 -28.78 4.72 3.99
C MET A 1 -28.60 4.11 5.39
N LYS A 2 -29.01 2.85 5.62
CA LYS A 2 -28.59 2.06 6.81
C LYS A 2 -27.33 1.29 6.46
N LEU A 3 -26.36 1.20 7.37
CA LEU A 3 -25.11 0.47 7.16
C LEU A 3 -25.36 -1.04 7.28
N THR A 4 -25.43 -1.72 6.14
CA THR A 4 -25.61 -3.17 6.04
C THR A 4 -24.65 -3.73 4.99
N LEU A 5 -24.38 -5.04 5.01
CA LEU A 5 -23.52 -5.66 3.99
C LEU A 5 -24.03 -5.40 2.57
N ASP A 6 -25.35 -5.43 2.38
CA ASP A 6 -25.96 -5.14 1.07
C ASP A 6 -25.78 -3.68 0.67
N SER A 7 -25.87 -2.74 1.61
CA SER A 7 -25.65 -1.32 1.32
C SER A 7 -24.18 -1.07 0.96
N LEU A 8 -23.24 -1.72 1.65
CA LEU A 8 -21.79 -1.61 1.44
C LEU A 8 -21.35 -2.21 0.11
N LYS A 9 -21.91 -3.37 -0.27
CA LYS A 9 -21.66 -3.99 -1.59
C LYS A 9 -22.13 -3.07 -2.72
N LYS A 10 -23.32 -2.46 -2.59
CA LYS A 10 -23.89 -1.58 -3.62
C LYS A 10 -23.06 -0.32 -3.88
N VAL A 11 -22.39 0.21 -2.87
CA VAL A 11 -21.57 1.43 -2.98
C VAL A 11 -20.09 1.16 -3.19
N GLY A 12 -19.68 -0.12 -3.32
CA GLY A 12 -18.28 -0.48 -3.55
C GLY A 12 -17.35 -0.17 -2.37
N ALA A 13 -17.84 -0.33 -1.12
CA ALA A 13 -17.09 0.06 0.08
C ALA A 13 -15.87 -0.85 0.41
N PHE A 14 -15.66 -1.93 -0.34
CA PHE A 14 -14.54 -2.85 -0.15
C PHE A 14 -13.42 -2.52 -1.15
N THR A 15 -12.17 -2.58 -0.71
CA THR A 15 -10.99 -2.11 -1.45
C THR A 15 -10.66 -2.88 -2.72
N GLY A 16 -11.44 -3.92 -3.07
CA GLY A 16 -11.25 -4.69 -4.30
C GLY A 16 -10.01 -5.59 -4.25
N ARG A 17 -9.58 -6.02 -5.45
CA ARG A 17 -8.41 -6.88 -5.65
C ARG A 17 -7.11 -6.05 -5.57
N PRO A 18 -5.98 -6.67 -5.24
CA PRO A 18 -4.67 -6.03 -5.36
C PRO A 18 -4.42 -5.49 -6.78
N VAL A 19 -3.66 -4.41 -6.87
CA VAL A 19 -3.25 -3.78 -8.13
C VAL A 19 -1.83 -4.23 -8.46
N GLU A 20 -1.64 -4.81 -9.64
CA GLU A 20 -0.34 -5.18 -10.16
C GLU A 20 0.49 -3.94 -10.48
N LYS A 21 1.74 -3.93 -10.03
CA LYS A 21 2.73 -2.88 -10.25
C LYS A 21 4.06 -3.51 -10.59
N GLU A 22 4.83 -2.79 -11.39
CA GLU A 22 6.21 -3.14 -11.70
C GLU A 22 7.11 -2.18 -10.92
N ILE A 23 8.09 -2.71 -10.23
CA ILE A 23 9.10 -1.94 -9.50
C ILE A 23 10.49 -2.22 -10.05
N GLU A 24 11.32 -1.19 -9.99
CA GLU A 24 12.73 -1.26 -10.35
C GLU A 24 13.55 -0.67 -9.21
N TRP A 25 14.64 -1.34 -8.84
CA TRP A 25 15.58 -0.85 -7.82
C TRP A 25 16.99 -1.31 -8.15
N LYS A 26 17.98 -0.59 -7.61
CA LYS A 26 19.39 -0.94 -7.76
C LYS A 26 19.90 -1.56 -6.46
N GLN A 27 20.62 -2.68 -6.55
CA GLN A 27 21.29 -3.31 -5.41
C GLN A 27 22.75 -3.55 -5.77
N GLY A 28 23.66 -2.89 -5.06
CA GLY A 28 25.08 -2.84 -5.44
C GLY A 28 25.25 -2.17 -6.81
N ASP A 29 25.82 -2.90 -7.77
CA ASP A 29 26.03 -2.45 -9.15
C ASP A 29 24.97 -2.99 -10.13
N GLU A 30 23.99 -3.75 -9.65
CA GLU A 30 23.00 -4.43 -10.47
C GLU A 30 21.61 -3.77 -10.36
N ASP A 31 20.91 -3.69 -11.48
CA ASP A 31 19.53 -3.25 -11.57
C ASP A 31 18.58 -4.45 -11.56
N TYR A 32 17.58 -4.37 -10.69
CA TYR A 32 16.56 -5.40 -10.48
C TYR A 32 15.19 -4.88 -10.86
N LYS A 33 14.35 -5.81 -11.29
CA LYS A 33 12.98 -5.54 -11.73
C LYS A 33 12.06 -6.65 -11.27
N ALA A 34 10.93 -6.29 -10.66
CA ALA A 34 9.97 -7.27 -10.16
C ALA A 34 8.53 -6.78 -10.29
N THR A 35 7.62 -7.74 -10.43
CA THR A 35 6.18 -7.51 -10.31
C THR A 35 5.76 -7.63 -8.84
N VAL A 36 5.01 -6.65 -8.35
CA VAL A 36 4.44 -6.64 -7.00
C VAL A 36 2.94 -6.38 -7.08
N PHE A 37 2.19 -6.92 -6.12
CA PHE A 37 0.76 -6.61 -5.99
C PHE A 37 0.54 -5.75 -4.75
N VAL A 38 -0.13 -4.62 -4.95
CA VAL A 38 -0.36 -3.62 -3.92
C VAL A 38 -1.85 -3.57 -3.59
N ARG A 39 -2.18 -3.80 -2.32
CA ARG A 39 -3.54 -3.66 -1.80
C ARG A 39 -3.91 -2.18 -1.67
N PRO A 40 -5.05 -1.74 -2.24
CA PRO A 40 -5.54 -0.39 -1.98
C PRO A 40 -5.79 -0.15 -0.49
N PRO A 41 -5.67 1.10 -0.03
CA PRO A 41 -5.71 1.41 1.39
C PRO A 41 -7.09 1.11 1.97
N GLY A 42 -7.12 0.39 3.09
CA GLY A 42 -8.35 -0.05 3.74
C GLY A 42 -8.10 -0.62 5.13
N TYR A 43 -8.90 -1.61 5.52
CA TYR A 43 -8.87 -2.17 6.88
C TYR A 43 -7.48 -2.61 7.36
N HIS A 44 -6.67 -3.23 6.47
CA HIS A 44 -5.35 -3.75 6.84
C HIS A 44 -4.37 -2.64 7.22
N VAL A 45 -4.32 -1.59 6.41
CA VAL A 45 -3.51 -0.39 6.67
C VAL A 45 -3.97 0.31 7.95
N ALA A 46 -5.28 0.45 8.17
CA ALA A 46 -5.82 1.07 9.38
C ALA A 46 -5.46 0.28 10.65
N MET A 47 -5.54 -1.05 10.59
CA MET A 47 -5.21 -1.94 11.70
C MET A 47 -3.72 -1.86 12.05
N GLN A 48 -2.83 -1.88 11.05
CA GLN A 48 -1.39 -1.70 11.26
C GLN A 48 -1.05 -0.31 11.81
N GLY A 49 -1.71 0.75 11.33
CA GLY A 49 -1.53 2.10 11.89
C GLY A 49 -1.88 2.20 13.38
N ILE A 50 -2.93 1.51 13.82
CA ILE A 50 -3.30 1.42 15.24
C ILE A 50 -2.23 0.66 16.04
N GLN A 51 -1.72 -0.46 15.51
CA GLN A 51 -0.68 -1.24 16.18
C GLN A 51 0.63 -0.45 16.29
N ALA A 52 1.01 0.29 15.25
CA ALA A 52 2.19 1.16 15.25
C ALA A 52 2.03 2.32 16.24
N ALA A 53 0.87 2.98 16.27
CA ALA A 53 0.60 4.05 17.25
C ALA A 53 0.62 3.53 18.70
N ALA A 54 0.31 2.26 18.91
CA ALA A 54 0.43 1.59 20.21
C ALA A 54 1.85 1.08 20.52
N GLY A 55 2.83 1.34 19.65
CA GLY A 55 4.23 0.92 19.81
C GLY A 55 4.45 -0.59 19.70
N LYS A 56 3.52 -1.33 19.07
CA LYS A 56 3.59 -2.80 18.97
C LYS A 56 4.37 -3.31 17.77
N VAL A 57 4.48 -2.49 16.73
CA VAL A 57 5.15 -2.81 15.46
C VAL A 57 5.83 -1.56 14.94
N ASP A 58 6.90 -1.72 14.15
CA ASP A 58 7.48 -0.62 13.40
C ASP A 58 6.49 -0.08 12.38
N GLY A 59 6.27 1.24 12.36
CA GLY A 59 5.21 1.85 11.55
C GLY A 59 5.44 1.76 10.05
N VAL A 60 6.70 1.78 9.60
CA VAL A 60 7.03 1.73 8.16
C VAL A 60 6.98 0.29 7.68
N ALA A 61 7.57 -0.64 8.44
CA ALA A 61 7.52 -2.07 8.14
C ALA A 61 6.08 -2.59 8.14
N ALA A 62 5.29 -2.23 9.15
CA ALA A 62 3.89 -2.58 9.24
C ALA A 62 3.07 -2.05 8.06
N TYR A 63 3.37 -0.83 7.60
CA TYR A 63 2.70 -0.23 6.46
C TYR A 63 3.01 -0.98 5.15
N ILE A 64 4.28 -1.29 4.89
CA ILE A 64 4.70 -2.08 3.72
C ILE A 64 4.09 -3.48 3.78
N ALA A 65 4.18 -4.19 4.91
CA ALA A 65 3.62 -5.53 5.08
C ALA A 65 2.10 -5.60 4.87
N ALA A 66 1.35 -4.55 5.27
CA ALA A 66 -0.09 -4.50 5.03
C ALA A 66 -0.46 -4.26 3.56
N ALA A 67 0.37 -3.53 2.83
CA ALA A 67 0.08 -3.10 1.47
C ALA A 67 0.58 -4.12 0.44
N ILE A 68 1.77 -4.68 0.62
CA ILE A 68 2.36 -5.62 -0.35
C ILE A 68 1.82 -7.03 -0.12
N CYS A 69 1.28 -7.62 -1.18
CA CYS A 69 0.68 -8.94 -1.17
C CYS A 69 0.94 -9.67 -2.49
N ASP A 70 0.53 -10.94 -2.54
CA ASP A 70 0.46 -11.69 -3.79
C ASP A 70 -0.81 -11.34 -4.59
N GLU A 71 -0.95 -11.94 -5.77
CA GLU A 71 -2.11 -11.79 -6.67
C GLU A 71 -3.46 -12.13 -5.99
N ASN A 72 -3.44 -12.96 -4.94
CA ASN A 72 -4.61 -13.41 -4.20
C ASN A 72 -4.88 -12.52 -2.97
N GLY A 73 -4.02 -11.53 -2.70
CA GLY A 73 -4.13 -10.63 -1.56
C GLY A 73 -3.59 -11.22 -0.26
N LYS A 74 -2.77 -12.28 -0.31
CA LYS A 74 -2.06 -12.79 0.87
C LYS A 74 -0.79 -11.95 1.10
N PRO A 75 -0.50 -11.52 2.34
CA PRO A 75 0.73 -10.78 2.63
C PRO A 75 1.98 -11.54 2.19
N VAL A 76 2.94 -10.83 1.57
CA VAL A 76 4.25 -11.38 1.18
C VAL A 76 5.27 -11.25 2.32
N PHE A 77 5.14 -10.21 3.13
CA PHE A 77 6.03 -9.91 4.25
C PHE A 77 5.26 -9.86 5.57
N THR A 78 5.92 -10.19 6.67
CA THR A 78 5.60 -9.66 8.00
C THR A 78 6.42 -8.38 8.26
N PRO A 79 6.04 -7.58 9.28
CA PRO A 79 6.88 -6.45 9.69
C PRO A 79 8.32 -6.87 10.04
N GLU A 80 8.48 -8.03 10.67
CA GLU A 80 9.77 -8.58 11.10
C GLU A 80 10.66 -9.02 9.92
N ASP A 81 10.07 -9.47 8.81
CA ASP A 81 10.81 -9.74 7.56
C ASP A 81 11.45 -8.46 6.99
N ILE A 82 10.79 -7.32 7.19
CA ILE A 82 11.23 -6.02 6.66
C ILE A 82 12.29 -5.39 7.56
N THR A 83 12.12 -5.49 8.89
CA THR A 83 13.08 -4.99 9.86
C THR A 83 14.32 -5.89 10.02
N GLY A 84 14.25 -7.12 9.51
CA GLY A 84 15.31 -8.13 9.66
C GLY A 84 15.27 -8.88 10.99
N GLU A 85 14.21 -8.69 11.78
CA GLU A 85 14.05 -9.35 13.08
C GLU A 85 13.62 -10.81 12.93
N ALA A 86 13.02 -11.18 11.79
CA ALA A 86 12.62 -12.56 11.50
C ALA A 86 13.84 -13.48 11.24
N ASP A 87 14.88 -12.94 10.60
CA ASP A 87 16.15 -13.62 10.35
C ASP A 87 17.32 -12.62 10.42
N PRO A 88 18.04 -12.56 11.56
CA PRO A 88 19.13 -11.61 11.76
C PRO A 88 20.30 -11.75 10.78
N GLU A 89 20.46 -12.91 10.12
CA GLU A 89 21.52 -13.12 9.12
C GLU A 89 21.18 -12.44 7.78
N LEU A 90 19.89 -12.28 7.47
CA LEU A 90 19.42 -11.53 6.30
C LEU A 90 19.44 -10.02 6.54
N GLY A 91 19.12 -9.61 7.78
CA GLY A 91 19.03 -8.20 8.15
C GLY A 91 17.83 -7.48 7.51
N PRO A 92 17.73 -6.15 7.66
CA PRO A 92 16.62 -5.38 7.14
C PRO A 92 16.62 -5.33 5.61
N LEU A 93 15.44 -5.06 5.04
CA LEU A 93 15.30 -4.80 3.62
C LEU A 93 16.20 -3.63 3.16
N ASP A 94 16.81 -3.81 1.99
CA ASP A 94 17.68 -2.80 1.40
C ASP A 94 16.94 -1.47 1.13
N GLY A 95 17.65 -0.35 1.24
CA GLY A 95 17.08 1.00 1.16
C GLY A 95 16.38 1.27 -0.18
N PRO A 96 17.07 1.11 -1.32
CA PRO A 96 16.48 1.17 -2.66
C PRO A 96 15.20 0.36 -2.82
N LEU A 97 15.19 -0.91 -2.40
CA LEU A 97 14.00 -1.76 -2.49
C LEU A 97 12.86 -1.24 -1.60
N THR A 98 13.18 -0.82 -0.37
CA THR A 98 12.20 -0.22 0.54
C THR A 98 11.53 1.01 -0.07
N VAL A 99 12.32 1.90 -0.70
CA VAL A 99 11.80 3.09 -1.38
C VAL A 99 10.93 2.71 -2.58
N ALA A 100 11.37 1.75 -3.41
CA ALA A 100 10.61 1.28 -4.56
C ALA A 100 9.23 0.72 -4.16
N LEU A 101 9.16 -0.04 -3.06
CA LEU A 101 7.89 -0.53 -2.50
C LEU A 101 7.00 0.62 -2.03
N LEU A 102 7.54 1.61 -1.30
CA LEU A 102 6.78 2.77 -0.84
C LEU A 102 6.22 3.61 -1.99
N VAL A 103 6.99 3.77 -3.08
CA VAL A 103 6.54 4.45 -4.30
C VAL A 103 5.38 3.69 -4.93
N ALA A 104 5.49 2.37 -5.13
CA ALA A 104 4.40 1.56 -5.68
C ALA A 104 3.12 1.64 -4.83
N ILE A 105 3.26 1.66 -3.49
CA ILE A 105 2.15 1.84 -2.56
C ILE A 105 1.50 3.22 -2.75
N GLN A 106 2.32 4.27 -2.83
CA GLN A 106 1.82 5.64 -3.03
C GLN A 106 1.07 5.78 -4.35
N GLU A 107 1.58 5.20 -5.44
CA GLU A 107 0.90 5.24 -6.74
C GLU A 107 -0.49 4.61 -6.69
N VAL A 108 -0.64 3.47 -6.01
CA VAL A 108 -1.95 2.82 -5.85
C VAL A 108 -2.88 3.62 -4.95
N ASN A 109 -2.36 4.25 -3.90
CA ASN A 109 -3.13 5.15 -3.05
C ASN A 109 -3.62 6.40 -3.81
N GLU A 110 -2.79 6.96 -4.69
CA GLU A 110 -3.14 8.12 -5.50
C GLU A 110 -4.12 7.77 -6.62
N LEU A 111 -4.05 6.56 -7.18
CA LEU A 111 -5.06 6.05 -8.12
C LEU A 111 -6.47 6.00 -7.50
N GLY A 112 -6.56 5.75 -6.18
CA GLY A 112 -7.82 5.81 -5.43
C GLY A 112 -8.36 7.22 -5.19
N LYS A 113 -7.49 8.24 -5.28
CA LYS A 113 -7.88 9.65 -5.27
C LYS A 113 -8.18 10.07 -6.70
N VAL A 114 -9.36 9.73 -7.20
CA VAL A 114 -9.87 10.32 -8.45
C VAL A 114 -9.65 11.83 -8.35
N LYS A 115 -8.81 12.39 -9.23
CA LYS A 115 -8.68 13.85 -9.37
C LYS A 115 -10.10 14.36 -9.54
N SER A 116 -10.65 15.01 -8.52
CA SER A 116 -11.87 15.79 -8.66
C SER A 116 -11.56 16.79 -9.76
N SER A 117 -12.05 16.54 -10.97
CA SER A 117 -12.02 17.54 -12.01
C SER A 117 -12.95 18.64 -11.51
N ALA A 118 -12.39 19.61 -10.80
CA ALA A 118 -13.07 20.84 -10.51
C ALA A 118 -13.51 21.39 -11.87
N GLN A 119 -14.80 21.22 -12.17
CA GLN A 119 -15.41 21.75 -13.37
C GLN A 119 -15.24 23.27 -13.25
N LYS A 120 -14.37 23.85 -14.10
CA LYS A 120 -14.19 25.30 -14.15
C LYS A 120 -15.56 25.90 -14.48
N THR A 121 -16.23 26.50 -13.50
CA THR A 121 -17.40 27.34 -13.77
C THR A 121 -16.89 28.65 -14.32
N ASN A 122 -17.07 28.87 -15.63
CA ASN A 122 -16.88 30.18 -16.24
C ASN A 122 -18.00 31.10 -15.73
N SER A 123 -17.80 31.73 -14.58
CA SER A 123 -18.63 32.86 -14.15
C SER A 123 -18.14 34.10 -14.89
N GLY A 124 -18.56 34.25 -16.15
CA GLY A 124 -18.51 35.52 -16.84
C GLY A 124 -19.62 36.42 -16.29
N ALA A 125 -19.22 37.52 -15.66
CA ALA A 125 -20.13 38.60 -15.29
C ALA A 125 -20.62 39.29 -16.58
N ASN A 126 -21.95 39.47 -16.68
CA ASN A 126 -22.58 40.41 -17.60
C ASN A 126 -22.42 41.85 -17.10
#